data_AF-A0A4U9HQV9-F1
#
_entry.id   AF-A0A4U9HQV9-F1
#
_cell.length_a   1.000
_cell.length_b   1.000
_cell.length_c   1.000
_cell.angle_alpha   90.00
_cell.angle_beta   90.00
_cell.angle_gamma   90.00
#
_symmetry.space_group_name_H-M   'P 1'
#
loop_
_entity.id
_entity.type
_entity.pdbx_description
1 polymer ?
#
loop_
_entity_poly.entity_id
_entity_poly.type
_entity_poly.pdbx_seq_one_letter_code
_entity_poly.pdbx_strand_id
1 'polypeptide(L)' 'MIVTIFFWQLLTRKRIRLSKTEYLGDESYDFINTLPKSETRWIKRYFYLFLIWSLSILLGGAMMYLPDWLHMS' A
#
# COMPACT_ATOMS: atom_id res chain seq x y z
N MET A 1 4.89 0.23 -5.57
CA MET A 1 4.42 -0.55 -4.40
C MET A 1 5.07 -0.11 -3.09
N ILE A 2 6.40 -0.21 -2.95
CA ILE A 2 7.12 0.07 -1.69
C ILE A 2 6.87 1.51 -1.20
N VAL A 3 6.98 2.49 -2.10
CA VAL A 3 6.76 3.92 -1.78
C VAL A 3 5.33 4.17 -1.30
N THR A 4 4.32 3.64 -1.99
CA THR A 4 2.90 3.78 -1.62
C THR A 4 2.60 3.19 -0.24
N ILE A 5 3.18 2.01 0.07
CA ILE A 5 3.03 1.35 1.36
C ILE A 5 3.74 2.14 2.46
N PHE A 6 4.94 2.68 2.18
CA PHE A 6 5.68 3.52 3.10
C PHE A 6 4.88 4.77 3.52
N PHE A 7 4.35 5.52 2.56
CA PHE A 7 3.51 6.69 2.86
C PHE A 7 2.21 6.32 3.57
N TRP A 8 1.61 5.17 3.26
CA TRP A 8 0.45 4.67 4.00
C TRP A 8 0.78 4.35 5.45
N GLN A 9 1.94 3.73 5.71
CA GLN A 9 2.41 3.44 7.07
C GLN A 9 2.70 4.73 7.85
N LEU A 10 3.32 5.72 7.21
CA LEU A 10 3.50 7.06 7.77
C LEU A 10 2.17 7.70 8.17
N LEU A 11 1.20 7.76 7.24
CA LEU A 11 -0.13 8.34 7.47
C LEU A 11 -0.94 7.64 8.57
N THR A 12 -0.68 6.35 8.80
CA THR A 12 -1.37 5.54 9.80
C THR A 12 -0.57 5.40 11.11
N ARG A 13 0.56 6.10 11.23
CA ARG A 13 1.49 6.03 12.36
C ARG A 13 1.92 4.60 12.70
N LYS A 14 2.01 3.73 11.69
CA LYS A 14 2.53 2.37 11.84
C LYS A 14 4.05 2.42 11.99
N ARG A 15 4.60 1.65 12.93
CA ARG A 15 6.05 1.59 13.14
C ARG A 15 6.76 1.05 11.91
N ILE A 16 7.63 1.87 11.32
CA ILE A 16 8.48 1.50 10.19
C ILE A 16 9.88 1.17 10.72
N ARG A 17 10.37 -0.03 10.41
CA ARG A 17 11.72 -0.49 10.78
C ARG A 17 12.70 -0.11 9.66
N LEU A 18 13.74 0.64 10.00
CA LEU A 18 14.79 1.07 9.07
C LEU A 18 15.94 0.06 9.02
N SER A 19 16.28 -0.53 10.17
CA SER A 19 17.37 -1.50 10.30
C SER A 19 17.06 -2.57 11.34
N LYS A 20 18.01 -3.47 11.63
CA LYS A 20 17.83 -4.48 12.68
C LYS A 20 17.58 -3.87 14.07
N THR A 21 18.07 -2.68 14.33
CA THR A 21 17.98 -2.04 15.65
C THR A 21 17.19 -0.74 15.63
N GLU A 22 16.89 -0.21 14.44
CA GLU A 22 16.39 1.15 14.29
C GLU A 22 14.99 1.19 13.67
N TYR A 23 14.19 2.10 14.23
CA TYR A 23 12.86 2.45 13.75
C TYR A 23 12.86 3.91 13.32
N LEU A 24 11.95 4.23 12.40
CA LEU A 24 11.74 5.59 11.95
C LEU A 24 11.30 6.47 13.12
N GLY A 25 11.95 7.63 13.29
CA GLY A 25 11.66 8.59 14.34
C GLY A 25 10.31 9.27 14.19
N ASP A 26 9.79 9.81 15.30
CA ASP A 26 8.46 10.46 15.36
C ASP A 26 8.35 11.69 14.44
N GLU A 27 9.46 12.37 14.19
CA GLU A 27 9.56 13.56 13.33
C GLU A 27 8.95 13.36 11.93
N SER A 28 9.10 12.17 11.35
CA SER A 28 8.58 11.86 10.01
C SER A 28 7.06 11.71 10.02
N TYR A 29 6.50 11.15 11.09
CA TYR A 29 5.06 11.01 11.26
C TYR A 29 4.42 12.36 11.56
N ASP A 30 5.09 13.18 12.38
CA ASP A 30 4.64 14.52 12.72
C ASP A 30 4.66 15.43 11.50
N PHE A 31 5.72 15.38 10.69
CA PHE A 31 5.79 16.08 9.40
C PHE A 31 4.59 15.75 8.51
N ILE A 32 4.29 14.45 8.30
CA ILE A 32 3.15 14.03 7.48
C ILE A 32 1.81 14.52 8.05
N ASN A 33 1.69 14.59 9.37
CA ASN A 33 0.48 15.11 10.02
C ASN A 33 0.33 16.63 9.90
N THR A 34 1.42 17.38 9.67
CA THR A 34 1.35 18.81 9.39
C THR A 34 0.82 19.14 8.00
N LEU A 35 0.84 18.17 7.07
CA LEU A 35 0.35 18.39 5.72
C LEU A 35 -1.16 18.66 5.68
N PRO A 36 -1.63 19.52 4.75
CA PRO A 36 -3.05 19.74 4.53
C PRO A 36 -3.85 18.45 4.34
N LYS A 37 -5.09 18.44 4.84
CA LYS A 37 -6.00 17.29 4.67
C LYS A 37 -6.29 16.96 3.20
N SER A 38 -6.14 17.92 2.29
CA SER A 38 -6.26 17.70 0.84
C SER A 38 -5.14 16.80 0.31
N GLU A 39 -3.88 17.12 0.64
CA GLU A 39 -2.67 16.38 0.27
C GLU A 39 -2.73 14.93 0.80
N THR A 40 -3.01 14.78 2.10
CA THR A 40 -3.08 13.45 2.74
C THR A 40 -4.23 12.60 2.18
N ARG A 41 -5.34 13.22 1.75
CA ARG A 41 -6.47 12.52 1.12
C ARG A 41 -6.10 11.99 -0.27
N TRP A 42 -5.31 12.73 -1.04
CA TRP A 42 -4.81 12.26 -2.34
C TRP A 42 -3.94 11.01 -2.18
N ILE A 43 -3.03 11.01 -1.21
CA ILE A 43 -2.17 9.85 -0.92
C ILE A 43 -3.01 8.62 -0.56
N LYS A 44 -4.05 8.79 0.28
CA LYS A 44 -4.98 7.69 0.62
C LYS A 44 -5.72 7.16 -0.62
N ARG A 45 -6.24 8.05 -1.46
CA ARG A 45 -6.93 7.65 -2.72
C ARG A 45 -5.99 6.88 -3.63
N TYR A 46 -4.77 7.37 -3.82
CA TYR A 46 -3.77 6.71 -4.62
C TYR A 46 -3.44 5.30 -4.08
N PHE A 47 -3.34 5.13 -2.77
CA PHE A 47 -3.13 3.82 -2.14
C PHE A 47 -4.26 2.83 -2.45
N TYR A 48 -5.53 3.26 -2.37
CA TYR A 48 -6.67 2.40 -2.71
C TYR A 48 -6.71 2.03 -4.20
N LEU A 49 -6.45 2.99 -5.10
CA LEU A 49 -6.37 2.72 -6.53
C LEU A 49 -5.27 1.70 -6.84
N PHE A 50 -4.12 1.83 -6.18
CA PHE A 50 -3.02 0.89 -6.31
C PHE A 50 -3.40 -0.52 -5.82
N LEU A 51 -4.12 -0.64 -4.70
CA LEU A 51 -4.61 -1.93 -4.19
C LEU A 51 -5.58 -2.59 -5.17
N ILE A 52 -6.54 -1.84 -5.69
CA ILE A 52 -7.51 -2.34 -6.68
C ILE A 52 -6.76 -2.84 -7.92
N TRP A 53 -5.86 -2.03 -8.46
CA TRP A 53 -5.06 -2.39 -9.62
C TRP A 53 -4.23 -3.66 -9.39
N SER A 54 -3.58 -3.78 -8.24
CA SER A 54 -2.78 -4.96 -7.88
C SER A 54 -3.65 -6.22 -7.74
N LEU A 55 -4.83 -6.10 -7.13
CA LEU A 55 -5.79 -7.19 -7.02
C LEU A 55 -6.30 -7.64 -8.40
N SER A 56 -6.61 -6.69 -9.30
CA SER A 56 -7.03 -7.01 -10.67
C SER A 56 -5.97 -7.80 -11.43
N ILE A 57 -4.69 -7.43 -11.32
CA ILE A 57 -3.59 -8.17 -11.95
C ILE A 57 -3.45 -9.56 -11.35
N LEU A 58 -3.52 -9.70 -10.02
CA LEU A 58 -3.42 -11.00 -9.37
C LEU A 58 -4.56 -11.93 -9.74
N LEU A 59 -5.80 -11.42 -9.81
CA LEU A 59 -6.97 -12.19 -10.23
C LEU A 59 -6.85 -12.62 -11.69
N GLY A 60 -6.45 -11.71 -12.59
CA GLY A 60 -6.21 -12.03 -14.00
C GLY A 60 -5.12 -13.08 -14.18
N GLY A 61 -4.02 -12.95 -13.44
CA GLY A 61 -2.95 -13.95 -13.42
C GLY A 61 -3.43 -15.30 -12.87
N ALA A 62 -4.15 -15.31 -11.75
CA ALA A 62 -4.70 -16.55 -11.17
C ALA A 62 -5.65 -17.27 -12.12
N MET A 63 -6.51 -16.53 -12.84
CA MET A 63 -7.37 -17.09 -13.87
C MET A 63 -6.58 -17.71 -15.03
N MET A 64 -5.44 -17.13 -15.41
CA MET A 64 -4.59 -17.65 -16.48
C MET A 64 -3.91 -18.98 -16.15
N TYR A 65 -3.63 -19.23 -14.86
CA TYR A 65 -3.04 -20.48 -14.38
C TYR A 65 -4.05 -21.40 -13.71
N LEU A 66 -5.35 -21.07 -13.80
CA LEU A 66 -6.40 -21.93 -13.30
C LEU A 66 -6.43 -23.21 -14.16
N PRO A 67 -6.39 -24.40 -13.56
CA PRO A 67 -6.32 -25.63 -14.32
C PRO A 67 -7.63 -25.91 -15.08
N ASP A 68 -7.47 -26.47 -16.29
CA ASP A 68 -8.53 -26.62 -17.30
C ASP A 68 -9.80 -27.36 -16.82
N TRP A 69 -9.73 -28.17 -15.75
CA TRP A 69 -10.90 -28.89 -15.22
C TRP A 69 -11.99 -27.96 -14.67
N LEU A 70 -11.65 -26.74 -14.25
CA LEU A 70 -12.60 -25.72 -13.79
C LEU A 70 -13.34 -25.04 -14.95
N HIS A 71 -12.85 -25.18 -16.19
CA HIS A 71 -13.52 -24.71 -17.40
C HIS A 71 -14.47 -25.76 -18.02
N MET A 72 -14.50 -26.99 -17.48
CA MET A 72 -15.29 -28.12 -18.01
C MET A 72 -16.54 -28.50 -17.20
N SER A 73 -16.81 -27.85 -16.06
CA SER A 73 -18.02 -28.03 -15.25
C SER A 73 -19.02 -26.91 -15.46
#